data_AF-A0A7Y3UF05-F1
#
_entry.id   AF-A0A7Y3UF05-F1
#
_cell.length_a   1.000
_cell.length_b   1.000
_cell.length_c   1.000
_cell.angle_alpha   90.00
_cell.angle_beta   90.00
_cell.angle_gamma   90.00
#
_symmetry.space_group_name_H-M   'P 1'
#
loop_
_entity.id
_entity.type
_entity.pdbx_description
1 polymer ?
#
loop_
_entity_poly.entity_id
_entity_poly.type
_entity_poly.pdbx_seq_one_letter_code
_entity_poly.pdbx_strand_id
1 'polypeptide(L)'
;MKVTKYWHRETQAAQDREGSSYALIGWGGSSRSIEEARQRARDKLQRMIDTLGRGEDLHEYEYHNGELREELIEQITDNRGTLIAAVTRNRYGALVLNAANVLIADIDLPNTVSIGGLLGSIFGRKKKGPSPRDTVIDSLHRIASQHPAWRLHVYDTHSGLRVFETSRPYDPTSNDSQDMLAALNSDTLYRSLCRTQQCYRARLTPKPWRCNSQRPPNTFPRESKADQREFDQWLSAYNDTARRYTVCRLNTTIGNGIMTDEAMQVMAVHDSYALNDNADQIA
;
A
#
# COMPACT_ATOMS: atom_id res chain seq x y z
N MET A 1 -11.90 7.35 -4.29
CA MET A 1 -11.21 6.08 -4.01
C MET A 1 -12.11 4.88 -4.22
N LYS A 2 -11.54 3.74 -4.64
CA LYS A 2 -12.25 2.46 -4.74
C LYS A 2 -12.04 1.64 -3.47
N VAL A 3 -13.01 1.69 -2.56
CA VAL A 3 -13.02 0.85 -1.36
C VAL A 3 -14.16 -0.15 -1.46
N THR A 4 -13.81 -1.42 -1.60
CA THR A 4 -14.76 -2.50 -1.79
C THR A 4 -15.26 -3.02 -0.45
N LYS A 5 -16.58 -3.18 -0.30
CA LYS A 5 -17.22 -3.67 0.92
C LYS A 5 -17.77 -5.09 0.75
N TYR A 6 -18.36 -5.37 -0.39
CA TYR A 6 -18.97 -6.64 -0.73
C TYR A 6 -18.08 -7.39 -1.69
N TRP A 7 -17.89 -8.69 -1.42
CA TRP A 7 -17.13 -9.59 -2.27
C TRP A 7 -17.94 -10.84 -2.52
N HIS A 8 -17.83 -11.36 -3.74
CA HIS A 8 -18.44 -12.63 -4.11
C HIS A 8 -17.48 -13.45 -4.96
N ARG A 9 -17.53 -14.76 -4.77
CA ARG A 9 -16.76 -15.75 -5.51
C ARG A 9 -17.67 -16.51 -6.45
N GLU A 10 -17.27 -16.59 -7.70
CA GLU A 10 -17.84 -17.53 -8.67
C GLU A 10 -16.78 -18.57 -9.02
N THR A 11 -17.23 -19.80 -9.30
CA THR A 11 -16.35 -20.90 -9.70
C THR A 11 -17.03 -21.70 -10.80
N GLN A 12 -16.32 -21.94 -11.89
CA GLN A 12 -16.84 -22.70 -13.02
C GLN A 12 -15.72 -23.53 -13.66
N ALA A 13 -16.06 -24.76 -14.04
CA ALA A 13 -15.17 -25.59 -14.84
C ALA A 13 -15.13 -25.08 -16.28
N ALA A 14 -13.93 -25.00 -16.86
CA ALA A 14 -13.70 -24.59 -18.23
C ALA A 14 -12.62 -25.47 -18.87
N GLN A 15 -12.60 -25.53 -20.20
CA GLN A 15 -11.58 -26.24 -20.95
C GLN A 15 -10.78 -25.26 -21.80
N ASP A 16 -9.50 -25.53 -21.96
CA ASP A 16 -8.68 -24.85 -22.97
C ASP A 16 -8.92 -25.44 -24.37
N ARG A 17 -8.18 -24.93 -25.35
CA ARG A 17 -8.23 -25.43 -26.74
C ARG A 17 -7.74 -26.86 -26.91
N GLU A 18 -6.92 -27.35 -25.98
CA GLU A 18 -6.36 -28.70 -25.99
C GLU A 18 -7.28 -29.71 -25.26
N GLY A 19 -8.38 -29.23 -24.68
CA GLY A 19 -9.35 -30.04 -23.92
C GLY A 19 -8.97 -30.23 -22.44
N SER A 20 -7.89 -29.61 -21.97
CA SER A 20 -7.49 -29.65 -20.57
C SER A 20 -8.50 -28.91 -19.71
N SER A 21 -8.96 -29.53 -18.62
CA SER A 21 -10.00 -28.98 -17.76
C SER A 21 -9.42 -28.22 -16.57
N TYR A 22 -9.96 -27.02 -16.31
CA TYR A 22 -9.56 -26.12 -15.25
C TYR A 22 -10.78 -25.71 -14.41
N ALA A 23 -10.58 -25.54 -13.10
CA ALA A 23 -11.55 -24.86 -12.24
C ALA A 23 -11.17 -23.38 -12.15
N LEU A 24 -11.88 -22.53 -12.89
CA LEU A 24 -11.64 -21.09 -12.88
C LEU A 24 -12.40 -20.43 -11.72
N ILE A 25 -11.76 -19.47 -11.05
CA ILE A 25 -12.32 -18.73 -9.92
C ILE A 25 -12.33 -17.24 -10.24
N GLY A 26 -13.52 -16.65 -10.28
CA GLY A 26 -13.72 -15.22 -10.47
C GLY A 26 -14.14 -14.55 -9.16
N TRP A 27 -13.35 -13.58 -8.69
CA TRP A 27 -13.76 -12.70 -7.59
C TRP A 27 -14.25 -11.37 -8.12
N GLY A 28 -15.41 -10.94 -7.63
CA GLY A 28 -16.00 -9.63 -7.91
C GLY A 28 -16.21 -8.83 -6.63
N GLY A 29 -15.83 -7.56 -6.66
CA GLY A 29 -15.98 -6.62 -5.57
C GLY A 29 -16.99 -5.51 -5.88
N SER A 30 -17.77 -5.08 -4.90
CA SER A 30 -18.58 -3.85 -4.99
C SER A 30 -18.55 -3.04 -3.69
N SER A 31 -18.62 -1.72 -3.81
CA SER A 31 -18.87 -0.83 -2.68
C SER A 31 -20.38 -0.67 -2.36
N ARG A 32 -21.27 -1.06 -3.27
CA ARG A 32 -22.72 -0.78 -3.22
C ARG A 32 -23.54 -1.96 -2.72
N SER A 33 -23.32 -3.17 -3.24
CA SER A 33 -24.16 -4.33 -2.91
C SER A 33 -23.49 -5.68 -3.21
N ILE A 34 -24.02 -6.75 -2.61
CA ILE A 34 -23.58 -8.11 -2.89
C ILE A 34 -24.04 -8.58 -4.28
N GLU A 35 -25.17 -8.09 -4.79
CA GLU A 35 -25.69 -8.37 -6.12
C GLU A 35 -24.76 -7.85 -7.22
N GLU A 36 -24.24 -6.62 -7.06
CA GLU A 36 -23.27 -6.07 -7.98
C GLU A 36 -21.93 -6.83 -7.90
N ALA A 37 -21.48 -7.21 -6.70
CA ALA A 37 -20.28 -8.05 -6.53
C ALA A 37 -20.43 -9.40 -7.26
N ARG A 38 -21.60 -10.04 -7.15
CA ARG A 38 -21.96 -11.26 -7.89
C ARG A 38 -21.90 -11.05 -9.40
N GLN A 39 -22.51 -9.98 -9.91
CA GLN A 39 -22.48 -9.69 -11.34
C GLN A 39 -21.05 -9.51 -11.84
N ARG A 40 -20.24 -8.71 -11.14
CA ARG A 40 -18.82 -8.50 -11.49
C ARG A 40 -18.01 -9.80 -11.44
N ALA A 41 -18.27 -10.68 -10.46
CA ALA A 41 -17.61 -11.98 -10.36
C ALA A 41 -17.94 -12.87 -11.57
N ARG A 42 -19.21 -12.92 -11.98
CA ARG A 42 -19.65 -13.64 -13.18
C ARG A 42 -19.05 -13.06 -14.46
N ASP A 43 -19.08 -11.74 -14.62
CA ASP A 43 -18.51 -11.08 -15.79
C ASP A 43 -17.01 -11.32 -15.90
N LYS A 44 -16.30 -11.30 -14.76
CA LYS A 44 -14.86 -11.60 -14.70
C LYS A 44 -14.58 -13.05 -15.06
N LEU A 45 -15.35 -13.99 -14.51
CA LEU A 45 -15.22 -15.42 -14.78
C LEU A 45 -15.49 -15.73 -16.25
N GLN A 46 -16.54 -15.15 -16.84
CA GLN A 46 -16.85 -15.33 -18.25
C GLN A 46 -15.70 -14.85 -19.15
N ARG A 47 -15.12 -13.67 -18.86
CA ARG A 47 -13.95 -13.20 -19.61
C ARG A 47 -12.76 -14.15 -19.50
N MET A 48 -12.50 -14.72 -18.31
CA MET A 48 -11.45 -15.72 -18.14
C MET A 48 -11.71 -16.99 -18.94
N ILE A 49 -12.96 -17.47 -18.99
CA ILE A 49 -13.37 -18.62 -19.82
C ILE A 49 -13.11 -18.31 -21.30
N ASP A 50 -13.50 -17.11 -21.76
CA ASP A 50 -13.32 -16.72 -23.16
C ASP A 50 -11.82 -16.61 -23.52
N THR A 51 -11.01 -16.02 -22.64
CA THR A 51 -9.53 -15.92 -22.81
C THR A 51 -8.88 -17.30 -22.84
N LEU A 52 -9.27 -18.21 -21.95
CA LEU A 52 -8.80 -19.60 -21.93
C LEU A 52 -9.17 -20.33 -23.23
N GLY A 53 -10.42 -20.19 -23.69
CA GLY A 53 -10.87 -20.76 -24.96
C GLY A 53 -10.17 -20.16 -26.19
N ARG A 54 -9.62 -18.95 -26.07
CA ARG A 54 -8.75 -18.33 -27.08
C ARG A 54 -7.27 -18.73 -26.97
N GLY A 55 -6.88 -19.50 -25.96
CA GLY A 55 -5.48 -19.88 -25.73
C GLY A 55 -4.57 -18.68 -25.38
N GLU A 56 -5.16 -17.62 -24.84
CA GLU A 56 -4.45 -16.42 -24.39
C GLU A 56 -4.03 -16.55 -22.92
N ASP A 57 -2.99 -15.81 -22.50
CA ASP A 57 -2.50 -15.85 -21.11
C ASP A 57 -3.48 -15.17 -20.13
N LEU A 58 -3.84 -15.89 -19.07
CA LEU A 58 -4.71 -15.39 -18.00
C LEU A 58 -3.97 -14.49 -16.99
N HIS A 59 -2.64 -14.60 -16.87
CA HIS A 59 -1.84 -13.88 -15.87
C HIS A 59 -1.81 -12.36 -16.08
N GLU A 60 -1.79 -11.90 -17.33
CA GLU A 60 -1.76 -10.48 -17.67
C GLU A 60 -3.05 -9.75 -17.25
N TYR A 61 -4.18 -10.48 -17.21
CA TYR A 61 -5.49 -9.93 -16.89
C TYR A 61 -5.67 -9.60 -15.38
N GLU A 62 -5.11 -10.40 -14.47
CA GLU A 62 -5.29 -10.19 -13.02
C GLU A 62 -4.47 -9.02 -12.47
N TYR A 63 -3.27 -8.80 -13.00
CA TYR A 63 -2.30 -7.85 -12.43
C TYR A 63 -2.64 -6.39 -12.75
N HIS A 64 -3.25 -6.12 -13.92
CA HIS A 64 -3.51 -4.76 -14.39
C HIS A 64 -4.92 -4.24 -14.07
N ASN A 65 -5.91 -5.13 -13.90
CA ASN A 65 -7.33 -4.76 -13.72
C ASN A 65 -7.90 -5.04 -12.33
N GLY A 66 -7.11 -5.56 -11.40
CA GLY A 66 -7.61 -6.13 -10.15
C GLY A 66 -8.10 -5.10 -9.13
N GLU A 67 -9.37 -5.18 -8.75
CA GLU A 67 -9.83 -4.73 -7.44
C GLU A 67 -8.99 -5.41 -6.37
N LEU A 68 -8.39 -4.65 -5.45
CA LEU A 68 -7.58 -5.24 -4.39
C LEU A 68 -8.50 -5.97 -3.42
N ARG A 69 -8.37 -7.30 -3.38
CA ARG A 69 -9.15 -8.18 -2.51
C ARG A 69 -8.70 -8.06 -1.06
N GLU A 70 -9.16 -7.02 -0.42
CA GLU A 70 -8.80 -6.60 0.94
C GLU A 70 -10.04 -6.49 1.82
N GLU A 71 -9.85 -6.79 3.11
CA GLU A 71 -10.88 -6.63 4.12
C GLU A 71 -10.98 -5.15 4.50
N LEU A 72 -12.18 -4.57 4.42
CA LEU A 72 -12.45 -3.22 4.90
C LEU A 72 -12.53 -3.24 6.43
N ILE A 73 -11.67 -2.46 7.08
CA ILE A 73 -11.60 -2.36 8.55
C ILE A 73 -12.34 -1.12 9.03
N GLU A 74 -12.09 0.03 8.40
CA GLU A 74 -12.66 1.30 8.81
C GLU A 74 -12.80 2.26 7.61
N GLN A 75 -13.84 3.09 7.64
CA GLN A 75 -14.03 4.21 6.74
C GLN A 75 -13.92 5.52 7.54
N ILE A 76 -13.17 6.48 7.02
CA ILE A 76 -12.95 7.77 7.65
C ILE A 76 -13.58 8.84 6.77
N THR A 77 -14.50 9.61 7.37
CA THR A 77 -15.22 10.69 6.70
C THR A 77 -14.90 12.05 7.30
N ASP A 78 -14.94 13.10 6.48
CA ASP A 78 -14.90 14.48 6.98
C ASP A 78 -16.22 14.87 7.70
N ASN A 79 -16.28 16.10 8.20
CA ASN A 79 -17.46 16.64 8.90
C ASN A 79 -18.72 16.75 8.01
N ARG A 80 -18.58 16.58 6.70
CA ARG A 80 -19.68 16.61 5.72
C ARG A 80 -20.12 15.20 5.31
N GLY A 81 -19.48 14.15 5.86
CA GLY A 81 -19.74 12.76 5.51
C GLY A 81 -19.02 12.30 4.22
N THR A 82 -18.11 13.10 3.69
CA THR A 82 -17.29 12.73 2.52
C THR A 82 -16.22 11.74 2.93
N LEU A 83 -16.11 10.61 2.24
CA LEU A 83 -15.07 9.62 2.50
C LEU A 83 -13.68 10.15 2.11
N ILE A 84 -12.82 10.40 3.10
CA ILE A 84 -11.46 10.94 2.91
C ILE A 84 -10.35 9.89 3.07
N ALA A 85 -10.60 8.84 3.85
CA ALA A 85 -9.69 7.69 3.94
C ALA A 85 -10.42 6.38 4.28
N ALA A 86 -9.75 5.25 4.09
CA ALA A 86 -10.19 3.95 4.59
C ALA A 86 -9.00 3.11 5.03
N VAL A 87 -9.19 2.33 6.10
CA VAL A 87 -8.23 1.31 6.53
C VAL A 87 -8.67 -0.03 5.98
N THR A 88 -7.79 -0.70 5.26
CA THR A 88 -7.99 -2.06 4.75
C THR A 88 -6.93 -3.01 5.30
N ARG A 89 -7.20 -4.31 5.25
CA ARG A 89 -6.22 -5.36 5.53
C ARG A 89 -5.83 -6.08 4.25
N ASN A 90 -4.54 -6.01 3.91
CA ASN A 90 -4.03 -6.60 2.68
C ASN A 90 -3.85 -8.13 2.77
N ARG A 91 -3.44 -8.77 1.66
CA ARG A 91 -3.18 -10.22 1.57
C ARG A 91 -2.12 -10.77 2.53
N TYR A 92 -1.28 -9.91 3.14
CA TYR A 92 -0.29 -10.30 4.13
C TYR A 92 -0.79 -10.07 5.57
N GLY A 93 -2.04 -9.64 5.73
CA GLY A 93 -2.66 -9.36 7.02
C GLY A 93 -2.28 -8.01 7.64
N ALA A 94 -1.45 -7.20 6.97
CA ALA A 94 -1.08 -5.86 7.44
C ALA A 94 -2.17 -4.84 7.13
N LEU A 95 -2.36 -3.88 8.04
CA LEU A 95 -3.25 -2.74 7.83
C LEU A 95 -2.63 -1.75 6.83
N VAL A 96 -3.48 -1.16 5.99
CA VAL A 96 -3.12 -0.19 4.96
C VAL A 96 -4.13 0.96 4.97
N LEU A 97 -3.62 2.17 5.10
CA LEU A 97 -4.34 3.40 4.86
C LEU A 97 -4.50 3.61 3.36
N ASN A 98 -5.72 3.96 2.93
CA ASN A 98 -6.06 4.38 1.59
C ASN A 98 -6.59 5.82 1.69
N ALA A 99 -5.78 6.81 1.33
CA ALA A 99 -6.16 8.22 1.35
C ALA A 99 -6.78 8.64 0.02
N ALA A 100 -7.89 9.37 0.05
CA ALA A 100 -8.58 9.84 -1.15
C ALA A 100 -7.71 10.86 -1.91
N ASN A 101 -7.34 11.96 -1.25
CA ASN A 101 -6.66 13.08 -1.90
C ASN A 101 -5.39 13.56 -1.20
N VAL A 102 -4.97 12.93 -0.11
CA VAL A 102 -3.69 13.27 0.55
C VAL A 102 -2.59 12.46 -0.10
N LEU A 103 -1.71 13.13 -0.86
CA LEU A 103 -0.66 12.47 -1.62
C LEU A 103 0.35 11.81 -0.67
N ILE A 104 0.60 10.53 -0.93
CA ILE A 104 1.63 9.74 -0.23
C ILE A 104 2.59 9.20 -1.29
N ALA A 105 3.89 9.42 -1.07
CA ALA A 105 4.98 8.88 -1.87
C ALA A 105 5.78 7.86 -1.03
N ASP A 106 5.96 6.65 -1.54
CA ASP A 106 6.92 5.66 -0.99
C ASP A 106 8.19 5.75 -1.85
N ILE A 107 9.31 6.07 -1.21
CA ILE A 107 10.61 6.29 -1.86
C ILE A 107 11.57 5.22 -1.35
N ASP A 108 11.91 4.25 -2.18
CA ASP A 108 12.89 3.23 -1.82
C ASP A 108 14.31 3.82 -1.89
N LEU A 109 15.13 3.52 -0.89
CA LEU A 109 16.53 3.90 -0.91
C LEU A 109 17.34 2.87 -1.73
N PRO A 110 18.34 3.31 -2.50
CA PRO A 110 19.21 2.38 -3.20
C PRO A 110 19.91 1.48 -2.19
N ASN A 111 19.87 0.17 -2.42
CA ASN A 111 20.58 -0.80 -1.60
C ASN A 111 22.07 -0.44 -1.64
N THR A 112 22.64 -0.07 -0.49
CA THR A 112 24.10 0.01 -0.35
C THR A 112 24.62 -1.42 -0.35
N VAL A 113 24.86 -1.98 -1.53
CA VAL A 113 25.63 -3.22 -1.63
C VAL A 113 27.03 -2.85 -1.14
N SER A 114 27.36 -3.23 0.09
CA SER A 114 28.71 -3.15 0.61
C SER A 114 29.54 -4.22 -0.10
N ILE A 115 30.02 -3.91 -1.31
CA ILE A 115 30.93 -4.79 -2.09
C ILE A 115 32.30 -4.97 -1.37
N GLY A 116 32.56 -4.27 -0.25
CA GLY A 116 33.84 -4.26 0.45
C GLY A 116 33.88 -4.95 1.82
N GLY A 117 32.90 -5.79 2.16
CA GLY A 117 32.81 -6.44 3.48
C GLY A 117 33.69 -7.67 3.63
N LEU A 118 35.03 -7.55 3.54
CA LEU A 118 35.98 -8.46 4.23
C LEU A 118 37.48 -8.06 4.15
N LEU A 119 37.91 -7.02 3.42
CA LEU A 119 39.36 -6.69 3.27
C LEU A 119 39.76 -5.23 3.58
N GLY A 120 38.90 -4.42 4.20
CA GLY A 120 39.11 -2.97 4.28
C GLY A 120 39.51 -2.35 5.63
N SER A 121 39.75 -3.11 6.70
CA SER A 121 39.77 -2.55 8.06
C SER A 121 41.09 -1.95 8.56
N ILE A 122 42.03 -1.52 7.71
CA ILE A 122 43.36 -1.06 8.19
C ILE A 122 43.79 0.34 7.70
N PHE A 123 42.95 1.12 7.01
CA PHE A 123 43.36 2.49 6.63
C PHE A 123 42.29 3.55 6.85
N GLY A 124 42.54 4.42 7.83
CA GLY A 124 42.09 5.81 7.85
C GLY A 124 40.60 6.01 8.14
N ARG A 125 40.32 6.80 9.17
CA ARG A 125 38.99 7.31 9.50
C ARG A 125 38.52 8.30 8.42
N LYS A 126 38.14 7.79 7.24
CA LYS A 126 37.47 8.58 6.19
C LYS A 126 36.18 9.13 6.79
N LYS A 127 35.95 10.45 6.70
CA LYS A 127 34.64 11.04 6.97
C LYS A 127 33.62 10.27 6.12
N LYS A 128 32.67 9.57 6.77
CA LYS A 128 31.55 8.96 6.07
C LYS A 128 30.85 10.09 5.31
N GLY A 129 30.77 9.99 3.99
CA GLY A 129 29.94 10.88 3.19
C GLY A 129 28.47 10.80 3.60
N PRO A 130 27.60 11.68 3.06
CA PRO A 130 26.17 11.62 3.36
C PRO A 130 25.63 10.24 3.04
N SER A 131 24.74 9.73 3.91
CA SER A 131 24.09 8.46 3.65
C SER A 131 23.17 8.59 2.42
N PRO A 132 22.79 7.49 1.75
CA PRO A 132 21.79 7.56 0.68
C PRO A 132 20.49 8.23 1.13
N ARG A 133 20.12 8.05 2.40
CA ARG A 133 18.96 8.68 3.01
C ARG A 133 19.11 10.20 3.06
N ASP A 134 20.23 10.70 3.58
CA ASP A 134 20.51 12.15 3.64
C ASP A 134 20.49 12.75 2.24
N THR A 135 21.05 12.04 1.25
CA THR A 135 21.06 12.48 -0.15
C THR A 135 19.65 12.65 -0.72
N VAL A 136 18.74 11.72 -0.41
CA VAL A 136 17.34 11.82 -0.84
C VAL A 136 16.63 12.95 -0.11
N ILE A 137 16.83 13.11 1.21
CA ILE A 137 16.24 14.20 1.99
C ILE A 137 16.70 15.57 1.47
N ASP A 138 18.00 15.73 1.17
CA ASP A 138 18.53 16.95 0.54
C ASP A 138 17.88 17.23 -0.82
N SER A 139 17.56 16.17 -1.58
CA SER A 139 16.82 16.31 -2.84
C SER A 139 15.39 16.78 -2.61
N LEU A 140 14.71 16.28 -1.57
CA LEU A 140 13.37 16.75 -1.19
C LEU A 140 13.39 18.23 -0.80
N HIS A 141 14.42 18.69 -0.07
CA HIS A 141 14.61 20.11 0.23
C HIS A 141 14.76 20.96 -1.03
N ARG A 142 15.57 20.52 -2.01
CA ARG A 142 15.76 21.22 -3.29
C ARG A 142 14.48 21.27 -4.12
N ILE A 143 13.71 20.19 -4.16
CA ILE A 143 12.44 20.16 -4.90
C ILE A 143 11.43 21.09 -4.19
N ALA A 144 11.28 20.97 -2.86
CA ALA A 144 10.33 21.79 -2.11
C ALA A 144 10.65 23.29 -2.19
N SER A 145 11.92 23.70 -2.32
CA SER A 145 12.26 25.13 -2.50
C SER A 145 11.79 25.70 -3.84
N GLN A 146 11.54 24.87 -4.84
CA GLN A 146 10.94 25.23 -6.12
C GLN A 146 9.40 25.26 -6.06
N HIS A 147 8.82 24.74 -4.98
CA HIS A 147 7.38 24.64 -4.75
C HIS A 147 7.00 25.25 -3.40
N PRO A 148 6.97 26.60 -3.28
CA PRO A 148 6.83 27.29 -1.98
C PRO A 148 5.52 26.99 -1.24
N ALA A 149 4.49 26.52 -1.96
CA ALA A 149 3.22 26.11 -1.36
C ALA A 149 3.29 24.74 -0.68
N TRP A 150 4.28 23.90 -1.00
CA TRP A 150 4.34 22.54 -0.50
C TRP A 150 4.64 22.48 1.01
N ARG A 151 4.09 21.43 1.63
CA ARG A 151 4.43 20.99 2.97
C ARG A 151 4.56 19.47 2.96
N LEU A 152 5.80 19.00 3.06
CA LEU A 152 6.17 17.60 3.04
C LEU A 152 6.44 17.09 4.45
N HIS A 153 5.70 16.08 4.90
CA HIS A 153 6.03 15.33 6.12
C HIS A 153 6.77 14.05 5.73
N VAL A 154 8.02 13.95 6.15
CA VAL A 154 8.95 12.90 5.73
C VAL A 154 9.16 11.92 6.88
N TYR A 155 8.89 10.65 6.64
CA TYR A 155 9.00 9.58 7.60
C TYR A 155 10.06 8.56 7.16
N ASP A 156 10.90 8.13 8.10
CA ASP A 156 11.80 7.00 7.91
C ASP A 156 11.01 5.69 7.95
N THR A 157 11.15 4.85 6.92
CA THR A 157 10.63 3.48 6.89
C THR A 157 11.78 2.48 6.86
N HIS A 158 11.47 1.19 7.06
CA HIS A 158 12.46 0.11 7.04
C HIS A 158 13.33 0.10 5.76
N SER A 159 12.75 0.39 4.58
CA SER A 159 13.44 0.28 3.28
C SER A 159 13.63 1.62 2.57
N GLY A 160 13.12 2.72 3.14
CA GLY A 160 13.30 4.02 2.55
C GLY A 160 12.58 5.14 3.30
N LEU A 161 11.87 5.99 2.56
CA LEU A 161 11.14 7.13 3.08
C LEU A 161 9.68 7.04 2.66
N ARG A 162 8.79 7.53 3.52
CA ARG A 162 7.41 7.83 3.16
C ARG A 162 7.22 9.33 3.28
N VAL A 163 6.66 9.95 2.25
CA VAL A 163 6.44 11.41 2.22
C VAL A 163 4.96 11.69 2.02
N PHE A 164 4.38 12.49 2.90
CA PHE A 164 3.05 13.06 2.73
C PHE A 164 3.17 14.49 2.20
N GLU A 165 2.48 14.82 1.11
CA GLU A 165 2.22 16.21 0.73
C GLU A 165 0.86 16.60 1.32
N THR A 166 0.85 17.69 2.08
CA THR A 166 -0.29 18.02 2.97
C THR A 166 -0.90 19.38 2.71
N SER A 167 -0.33 20.16 1.79
CA SER A 167 -0.70 21.55 1.54
C SER A 167 -1.94 21.71 0.67
N ARG A 168 -2.27 20.71 -0.15
CA ARG A 168 -3.48 20.71 -0.99
C ARG A 168 -3.94 19.28 -1.31
N PRO A 169 -5.20 19.09 -1.72
CA PRO A 169 -5.65 17.81 -2.25
C PRO A 169 -5.02 17.51 -3.62
N TYR A 170 -4.70 16.24 -3.86
CA TYR A 170 -4.27 15.69 -5.13
C TYR A 170 -5.22 14.56 -5.56
N ASP A 171 -5.76 14.64 -6.77
CA ASP A 171 -6.49 13.52 -7.36
C ASP A 171 -5.49 12.43 -7.82
N PRO A 172 -5.53 11.20 -7.29
CA PRO A 172 -4.64 10.10 -7.67
C PRO A 172 -4.66 9.74 -9.16
N THR A 173 -5.70 10.16 -9.88
CA THR A 173 -5.89 9.89 -11.31
C THR A 173 -5.37 10.99 -12.23
N SER A 174 -5.06 12.17 -11.66
CA SER A 174 -4.59 13.35 -12.40
C SER A 174 -3.13 13.24 -12.84
N ASN A 175 -2.79 13.91 -13.95
CA ASN A 175 -1.39 14.02 -14.40
C ASN A 175 -0.53 14.79 -13.37
N ASP A 176 -1.08 15.83 -12.73
CA ASP A 176 -0.42 16.62 -11.68
C ASP A 176 0.07 15.72 -10.52
N SER A 177 -0.77 14.79 -10.05
CA SER A 177 -0.33 13.80 -9.06
C SER A 177 0.77 12.88 -9.59
N GLN A 178 0.70 12.45 -10.84
CA GLN A 178 1.65 11.51 -11.41
C GLN A 178 3.02 12.16 -11.62
N ASP A 179 3.03 13.44 -11.99
CA ASP A 179 4.23 14.26 -12.13
C ASP A 179 4.88 14.50 -10.77
N MET A 180 4.08 14.81 -9.74
CA MET A 180 4.59 14.95 -8.38
C MET A 180 5.20 13.64 -7.84
N LEU A 181 4.51 12.51 -7.99
CA LEU A 181 5.06 11.21 -7.57
C LEU A 181 6.36 10.86 -8.32
N ALA A 182 6.46 11.23 -9.61
CA ALA A 182 7.69 11.08 -10.38
C ALA A 182 8.82 11.97 -9.84
N ALA A 183 8.52 13.25 -9.55
CA ALA A 183 9.49 14.19 -9.00
C ALA A 183 10.02 13.74 -7.63
N LEU A 184 9.18 13.08 -6.83
CA LEU A 184 9.55 12.47 -5.54
C LEU A 184 10.26 11.11 -5.68
N ASN A 185 10.47 10.61 -6.90
CA ASN A 185 11.06 9.29 -7.18
C ASN A 185 10.27 8.10 -6.59
N SER A 186 8.93 8.19 -6.56
CA SER A 186 8.11 7.02 -6.24
C SER A 186 8.18 5.97 -7.35
N ASP A 187 8.18 4.69 -6.94
CA ASP A 187 8.24 3.57 -7.87
C ASP A 187 7.05 3.52 -8.85
N THR A 188 7.31 3.04 -10.06
CA THR A 188 6.34 3.01 -11.17
C THR A 188 5.15 2.09 -10.87
N LEU A 189 5.38 0.96 -10.19
CA LEU A 189 4.30 0.06 -9.80
C LEU A 189 3.38 0.75 -8.78
N TYR A 190 3.96 1.46 -7.79
CA TYR A 190 3.18 2.21 -6.81
C TYR A 190 2.32 3.29 -7.46
N ARG A 191 2.90 4.06 -8.40
CA ARG A 191 2.21 5.11 -9.16
C ARG A 191 1.02 4.57 -9.96
N SER A 192 1.24 3.46 -10.66
CA SER A 192 0.20 2.74 -11.40
C SER A 192 -0.93 2.26 -10.46
N LEU A 193 -0.55 1.70 -9.31
CA LEU A 193 -1.51 1.23 -8.31
C LEU A 193 -2.37 2.38 -7.77
N CYS A 194 -1.77 3.52 -7.44
CA CYS A 194 -2.51 4.69 -6.93
C CYS A 194 -3.57 5.17 -7.92
N ARG A 195 -3.22 5.22 -9.21
CA ARG A 195 -4.15 5.59 -10.28
C ARG A 195 -5.29 4.58 -10.42
N THR A 196 -4.97 3.29 -10.47
CA THR A 196 -5.98 2.22 -10.67
C THR A 196 -6.96 2.11 -9.50
N GLN A 197 -6.45 2.23 -8.27
CA GLN A 197 -7.24 2.16 -7.03
C GLN A 197 -7.84 3.52 -6.62
N GLN A 198 -7.47 4.60 -7.30
CA GLN A 198 -7.94 5.97 -7.05
C GLN A 198 -7.70 6.40 -5.59
N CYS A 199 -6.54 6.04 -5.03
CA CYS A 199 -6.11 6.42 -3.68
C CYS A 199 -4.60 6.34 -3.54
N TYR A 200 -4.05 7.04 -2.54
CA TYR A 200 -2.67 6.86 -2.09
C TYR A 200 -2.62 5.88 -0.93
N ARG A 201 -1.62 5.01 -0.91
CA ARG A 201 -1.56 3.89 0.03
C ARG A 201 -0.35 3.98 0.96
N ALA A 202 -0.58 3.73 2.24
CA ALA A 202 0.45 3.68 3.28
C ALA A 202 0.21 2.48 4.21
N ARG A 203 1.24 1.66 4.47
CA ARG A 203 1.11 0.59 5.48
C ARG A 203 1.04 1.18 6.87
N LEU A 204 0.09 0.69 7.68
CA LEU A 204 -0.17 1.09 9.06
C LEU A 204 0.32 0.06 10.08
N THR A 205 0.61 -1.18 9.65
CA THR A 205 1.30 -2.17 10.49
C THR A 205 2.46 -2.83 9.74
N PRO A 206 3.46 -3.41 10.44
CA PRO A 206 4.63 -4.01 9.83
C PRO A 206 4.29 -5.16 8.87
N LYS A 207 5.17 -5.42 7.89
CA LYS A 207 5.09 -6.68 7.14
C LYS A 207 5.40 -7.84 8.10
N PRO A 208 4.64 -8.95 8.13
CA PRO A 208 4.85 -10.02 9.11
C PRO A 208 6.31 -10.51 9.19
N TRP A 209 6.96 -10.70 8.05
CA TRP A 209 8.35 -11.18 8.00
C TRP A 209 9.40 -10.17 8.46
N ARG A 210 9.07 -8.87 8.59
CA ARG A 210 9.97 -7.86 9.16
C ARG A 210 9.91 -7.82 10.69
N CYS A 211 8.84 -8.36 11.28
CA CYS A 211 8.70 -8.52 12.72
C CYS A 211 8.80 -9.98 13.16
N ASN A 212 9.45 -10.85 12.36
CA ASN A 212 9.62 -12.29 12.65
C ASN A 212 8.30 -13.08 12.84
N SER A 213 7.22 -12.62 12.22
CA SER A 213 5.94 -13.31 12.19
C SER A 213 5.74 -14.04 10.86
N GLN A 214 5.06 -15.18 10.90
CA GLN A 214 4.71 -15.93 9.69
C GLN A 214 3.64 -15.19 8.88
N ARG A 215 3.51 -15.56 7.60
CA ARG A 215 2.42 -15.07 6.75
C ARG A 215 1.07 -15.62 7.25
N PRO A 216 -0.04 -14.90 6.96
CA PRO A 216 -1.35 -15.39 7.34
C PRO A 216 -1.65 -16.74 6.69
N PRO A 217 -2.41 -17.62 7.37
CA PRO A 217 -2.70 -18.98 6.90
C PRO A 217 -3.60 -19.00 5.66
N ASN A 218 -4.39 -17.94 5.46
CA ASN A 218 -5.32 -17.81 4.36
C ASN A 218 -5.52 -16.33 3.97
N THR A 219 -6.26 -16.09 2.88
CA THR A 219 -6.51 -14.74 2.35
C THR A 219 -8.00 -14.38 2.42
N PHE A 220 -8.30 -13.10 2.59
CA PHE A 220 -9.67 -12.59 2.50
C PHE A 220 -10.25 -12.68 1.07
N PRO A 221 -11.56 -12.91 0.89
CA PRO A 221 -12.56 -13.28 1.90
C PRO A 221 -12.40 -14.71 2.42
N ARG A 222 -12.66 -14.88 3.72
CA ARG A 222 -12.67 -16.18 4.42
C ARG A 222 -14.12 -16.67 4.49
N GLU A 223 -14.45 -17.67 3.68
CA GLU A 223 -15.84 -18.12 3.50
C GLU A 223 -16.26 -19.15 4.58
N SER A 224 -15.31 -19.90 5.14
CA SER A 224 -15.60 -20.87 6.19
C SER A 224 -15.32 -20.29 7.59
N LYS A 225 -16.10 -20.74 8.58
CA LYS A 225 -15.84 -20.41 9.99
C LYS A 225 -14.49 -20.96 10.48
N ALA A 226 -13.97 -22.01 9.85
CA ALA A 226 -12.67 -22.58 10.20
C ALA A 226 -11.54 -21.64 9.74
N ASP A 227 -11.58 -21.19 8.48
CA ASP A 227 -10.59 -20.25 7.92
C ASP A 227 -10.58 -18.93 8.70
N GLN A 228 -11.77 -18.43 9.09
CA GLN A 228 -11.88 -17.22 9.91
C GLN A 228 -11.22 -17.42 11.27
N ARG A 229 -11.50 -18.53 11.98
CA ARG A 229 -10.88 -18.81 13.29
C ARG A 229 -9.36 -18.95 13.19
N GLU A 230 -8.86 -19.64 12.18
CA GLU A 230 -7.43 -19.83 11.97
C GLU A 230 -6.73 -18.48 11.71
N PHE A 231 -7.37 -17.63 10.89
CA PHE A 231 -6.90 -16.27 10.65
C PHE A 231 -6.91 -15.41 11.91
N ASP A 232 -7.97 -15.47 12.72
CA ASP A 232 -8.08 -14.69 13.96
C ASP A 232 -7.00 -15.09 14.98
N GLN A 233 -6.70 -16.37 15.09
CA GLN A 233 -5.60 -16.88 15.92
C GLN A 233 -4.25 -16.34 15.45
N TRP A 234 -3.98 -16.43 14.15
CA TRP A 234 -2.78 -15.84 13.55
C TRP A 234 -2.72 -14.32 13.78
N LEU A 235 -3.83 -13.61 13.58
CA LEU A 235 -3.91 -12.16 13.68
C LEU A 235 -3.61 -11.69 15.10
N SER A 236 -4.10 -12.40 16.13
CA SER A 236 -3.77 -12.11 17.52
C SER A 236 -2.26 -12.22 17.76
N ALA A 237 -1.65 -13.33 17.36
CA ALA A 237 -0.22 -13.56 17.55
C ALA A 237 0.65 -12.55 16.76
N TYR A 238 0.24 -12.21 15.54
CA TYR A 238 0.88 -11.18 14.72
C TYR A 238 0.78 -9.81 15.40
N ASN A 239 -0.38 -9.41 15.91
CA ASN A 239 -0.57 -8.12 16.57
C ASN A 239 0.30 -8.00 17.83
N ASP A 240 0.38 -9.06 18.65
CA ASP A 240 1.24 -9.07 19.85
C ASP A 240 2.72 -8.92 19.50
N THR A 241 3.15 -9.51 18.38
CA THR A 241 4.51 -9.37 17.89
C THR A 241 4.77 -7.99 17.29
N ALA A 242 3.84 -7.48 16.48
CA ALA A 242 3.96 -6.22 15.76
C ALA A 242 4.05 -5.00 16.69
N ARG A 243 3.41 -5.05 17.87
CA ARG A 243 3.42 -3.96 18.88
C ARG A 243 4.82 -3.56 19.37
N ARG A 244 5.83 -4.40 19.17
CA ARG A 244 7.23 -4.10 19.57
C ARG A 244 7.98 -3.24 18.54
N TYR A 245 7.37 -3.00 17.39
CA TYR A 245 7.98 -2.29 16.28
C TYR A 245 7.20 -1.01 15.99
N THR A 246 7.86 -0.08 15.30
CA THR A 246 7.20 1.06 14.65
C THR A 246 7.22 0.83 13.14
N VAL A 247 6.21 1.30 12.41
CA VAL A 247 6.19 1.16 10.94
C VAL A 247 7.07 2.22 10.29
N CYS A 248 7.09 3.40 10.90
CA CYS A 248 7.92 4.51 10.49
C CYS A 248 8.24 5.44 11.66
N ARG A 249 9.10 6.42 11.44
CA ARG A 249 9.34 7.53 12.38
C ARG A 249 9.31 8.84 11.63
N LEU A 250 8.69 9.86 12.20
CA LEU A 250 8.78 11.20 11.62
C LEU A 250 10.25 11.65 11.65
N ASN A 251 10.79 11.95 10.47
CA ASN A 251 12.18 12.39 10.30
C ASN A 251 12.25 13.93 10.29
N THR A 252 11.47 14.55 9.40
CA THR A 252 11.48 16.00 9.22
C THR A 252 10.18 16.49 8.56
N THR A 253 9.94 17.79 8.65
CA THR A 253 8.92 18.49 7.85
C THR A 253 9.61 19.54 6.99
N ILE A 254 9.32 19.53 5.69
CA ILE A 254 9.96 20.39 4.69
C ILE A 254 8.91 21.32 4.09
N GLY A 255 9.25 22.60 3.95
CA GLY A 255 8.37 23.62 3.37
C GLY A 255 7.47 24.31 4.39
N ASN A 256 6.82 25.39 3.93
CA ASN A 256 6.02 26.30 4.77
C ASN A 256 4.54 26.33 4.37
N GLY A 257 4.10 25.41 3.51
CA GLY A 257 2.69 25.26 3.17
C GLY A 257 1.82 25.07 4.42
N ILE A 258 0.56 25.51 4.31
CA ILE A 258 -0.44 25.30 5.35
C ILE A 258 -1.06 23.92 5.11
N MET A 259 -1.07 23.08 6.14
CA MET A 259 -1.70 21.77 6.08
C MET A 259 -3.22 21.90 6.02
N THR A 260 -3.86 21.13 5.14
CA THR A 260 -5.33 21.10 5.02
C THR A 260 -5.99 20.31 6.16
N ASP A 261 -7.28 20.57 6.43
CA ASP A 261 -8.06 19.81 7.41
C ASP A 261 -8.15 18.31 7.08
N GLU A 262 -8.32 17.97 5.80
CA GLU A 262 -8.31 16.58 5.32
C GLU A 262 -6.95 15.93 5.61
N ALA A 263 -5.85 16.61 5.29
CA ALA A 263 -4.50 16.11 5.58
C ALA A 263 -4.28 15.92 7.10
N MET A 264 -4.73 16.85 7.94
CA MET A 264 -4.66 16.71 9.40
C MET A 264 -5.34 15.43 9.89
N GLN A 265 -6.57 15.16 9.42
CA GLN A 265 -7.33 13.98 9.83
C GLN A 265 -6.68 12.68 9.34
N VAL A 266 -6.27 12.64 8.06
CA VAL A 266 -5.61 11.47 7.47
C VAL A 266 -4.28 11.17 8.15
N MET A 267 -3.48 12.21 8.45
CA MET A 267 -2.23 12.07 9.17
C MET A 267 -2.43 11.60 10.61
N ALA A 268 -3.45 12.12 11.32
CA ALA A 268 -3.76 11.65 12.67
C ALA A 268 -4.07 10.16 12.69
N VAL A 269 -4.86 9.67 11.72
CA VAL A 269 -5.11 8.23 11.54
C VAL A 269 -3.82 7.49 11.19
N HIS A 270 -3.01 8.00 10.26
CA HIS A 270 -1.73 7.37 9.94
C HIS A 270 -0.84 7.20 11.18
N ASP A 271 -0.63 8.30 11.91
CA ASP A 271 0.31 8.35 13.02
C ASP A 271 -0.16 7.51 14.21
N SER A 272 -1.48 7.45 14.47
CA SER A 272 -2.04 6.64 15.56
C SER A 272 -1.80 5.13 15.39
N TYR A 273 -1.61 4.65 14.16
CA TYR A 273 -1.28 3.25 13.89
C TYR A 273 0.22 3.04 13.65
N ALA A 274 0.85 3.93 12.88
CA ALA A 274 2.16 3.69 12.28
C ALA A 274 3.33 4.10 13.18
N LEU A 275 3.10 5.01 14.13
CA LEU A 275 4.12 5.49 15.06
C LEU A 275 4.04 4.75 16.39
N ASN A 276 5.21 4.34 16.87
CA ASN A 276 5.39 3.82 18.21
C ASN A 276 6.73 4.32 18.75
N ASP A 277 6.68 5.38 19.55
CA ASP A 277 7.88 6.04 20.09
C ASP A 277 8.64 5.15 21.08
N ASN A 278 7.99 4.11 21.62
CA ASN A 278 8.61 3.15 22.53
C ASN A 278 9.27 1.96 21.81
N ALA A 279 9.11 1.86 20.49
CA ALA A 279 9.73 0.79 19.72
C ALA A 279 11.16 1.17 19.32
N ASP A 280 12.11 0.26 19.52
CA ASP A 280 13.51 0.47 19.14
C ASP A 280 13.75 0.29 17.64
N GLN A 281 12.91 -0.51 16.97
CA GLN A 281 13.14 -0.95 15.58
C GLN A 281 11.98 -0.58 14.65
N ILE A 282 12.33 -0.20 13.41
CA ILE A 282 11.38 0.02 12.31
C ILE A 282 11.17 -1.30 11.56
N ALA A 283 9.92 -1.68 11.31
CA ALA A 283 9.54 -2.87 10.53
C ALA A 283 8.43 -2.56 9.49
#